data_AF-A0A7M2YUA6-F1
#
_entry.id   AF-A0A7M2YUA6-F1
#
_cell.length_a   1.000
_cell.length_b   1.000
_cell.length_c   1.000
_cell.angle_alpha   90.00
_cell.angle_beta   90.00
_cell.angle_gamma   90.00
#
_symmetry.space_group_name_H-M   'P 1'
#
loop_
_entity.id
_entity.type
_entity.pdbx_description
1 polymer ?
#
loop_
_entity_poly.entity_id
_entity_poly.type
_entity_poly.pdbx_seq_one_letter_code
_entity_poly.pdbx_strand_id
1 'polypeptide(L)'
;MAWSVPRTWIAGEVLTAALLNTHLRDQLLALRESYGTTLPASPADGDVAVLVDSLTAPTYQWRFRYNAGSSAADKWECLGGVPAKVSGATLTVASTTATDYTGGSITVPRQGVYDCRFGANATNTGSGAKYLDLIAAGTTVKTQTMGNRADSFGSGEARTASIAAASAIKIAGRGGDATSSTFDSGYLFVMPVRVS
;
A
#
# COMPACT_ATOMS: atom_id res chain seq x y z
N MET A 1 -21.38 3.50 -24.68
CA MET A 1 -22.62 3.89 -24.00
C MET A 1 -22.25 4.19 -22.56
N ALA A 2 -22.36 5.46 -22.15
CA ALA A 2 -21.98 5.90 -20.81
C ALA A 2 -23.07 5.46 -19.82
N TRP A 3 -22.68 4.66 -18.82
CA TRP A 3 -23.52 4.27 -17.70
C TRP A 3 -23.63 5.45 -16.74
N SER A 4 -24.74 6.19 -16.80
CA SER A 4 -25.03 7.27 -15.85
C SER A 4 -26.25 6.90 -15.03
N VAL A 5 -26.00 6.49 -13.77
CA VAL A 5 -26.95 6.30 -12.66
C VAL A 5 -28.06 5.25 -12.91
N PRO A 6 -28.35 4.36 -11.95
CA PRO A 6 -29.52 3.49 -12.05
C PRO A 6 -30.76 4.33 -12.32
N ARG A 7 -31.50 4.00 -13.38
CA ARG A 7 -32.75 4.70 -13.72
C ARG A 7 -33.69 4.63 -12.51
N THR A 8 -34.33 5.74 -12.18
CA THR A 8 -35.42 5.77 -11.20
C THR A 8 -36.74 5.65 -11.94
N TRP A 9 -37.72 5.01 -11.30
CA TRP A 9 -39.08 4.87 -11.84
C TRP A 9 -39.66 6.26 -12.14
N ILE A 10 -40.22 6.45 -13.35
CA ILE A 10 -40.99 7.66 -13.65
C ILE A 10 -42.48 7.41 -13.39
N ALA A 11 -43.20 8.43 -12.92
CA ALA A 11 -44.62 8.32 -12.66
C ALA A 11 -45.38 7.98 -13.96
N GLY A 12 -46.26 6.97 -13.89
CA GLY A 12 -47.04 6.51 -15.04
C GLY A 12 -46.35 5.47 -15.93
N GLU A 13 -45.13 5.04 -15.59
CA GLU A 13 -44.46 3.93 -16.30
C GLU A 13 -45.17 2.60 -16.01
N VAL A 14 -45.64 1.92 -17.07
CA VAL A 14 -46.19 0.57 -16.93
C VAL A 14 -45.05 -0.40 -16.66
N LEU A 15 -45.07 -0.94 -15.46
CA LEU A 15 -44.10 -1.88 -14.90
C LEU A 15 -44.20 -3.25 -15.60
N THR A 16 -43.58 -3.39 -16.77
CA THR A 16 -43.47 -4.70 -17.42
C THR A 16 -42.44 -5.57 -16.70
N ALA A 17 -42.61 -6.90 -16.76
CA ALA A 17 -41.63 -7.84 -16.23
C ALA A 17 -40.22 -7.61 -16.81
N ALA A 18 -40.13 -7.19 -18.08
CA ALA A 18 -38.86 -6.86 -18.73
C ALA A 18 -38.19 -5.61 -18.12
N LEU A 19 -38.97 -4.58 -17.81
CA LEU A 19 -38.47 -3.36 -17.17
C LEU A 19 -38.01 -3.62 -15.74
N LEU A 20 -38.81 -4.38 -14.97
CA LEU A 20 -38.44 -4.78 -13.62
C LEU A 20 -37.13 -5.59 -13.60
N ASN A 21 -37.01 -6.58 -14.48
CA ASN A 21 -35.81 -7.41 -14.57
C ASN A 21 -34.56 -6.59 -14.94
N THR A 22 -34.69 -5.60 -15.82
CA THR A 22 -33.58 -4.71 -16.18
C THR A 22 -33.18 -3.83 -15.00
N HIS A 23 -34.14 -3.21 -14.32
CA HIS A 23 -33.87 -2.39 -13.12
C HIS A 23 -33.19 -3.19 -12.01
N LEU A 24 -33.69 -4.38 -11.70
CA LEU A 24 -33.11 -5.22 -10.65
C LEU A 24 -31.68 -5.64 -11.00
N ARG A 25 -31.41 -5.98 -12.27
CA ARG A 25 -30.05 -6.27 -12.73
C ARG A 25 -29.14 -5.05 -12.57
N ASP A 26 -29.58 -3.88 -12.99
CA ASP A 26 -28.78 -2.66 -12.89
C ASP A 26 -28.50 -2.25 -11.45
N GLN A 27 -29.50 -2.36 -10.56
CA GLN A 27 -29.35 -2.13 -9.12
C GLN A 27 -28.37 -3.12 -8.49
N LEU A 28 -28.51 -4.41 -8.80
CA LEU A 28 -27.63 -5.44 -8.25
C LEU A 28 -26.20 -5.31 -8.77
N LEU A 29 -26.03 -4.92 -10.04
CA LEU A 29 -24.71 -4.63 -10.62
C LEU A 29 -24.08 -3.38 -10.01
N ALA A 30 -24.87 -2.36 -9.67
CA ALA A 30 -24.39 -1.16 -8.99
C ALA A 30 -23.98 -1.45 -7.54
N LEU A 31 -24.63 -2.40 -6.88
CA LEU A 31 -24.30 -2.82 -5.51
C LEU A 31 -23.10 -3.77 -5.43
N ARG A 32 -22.60 -4.27 -6.56
CA ARG A 32 -21.46 -5.19 -6.55
C ARG A 32 -20.18 -4.42 -6.24
N GLU A 33 -19.36 -5.01 -5.37
CA GLU A 33 -18.01 -4.52 -5.14
C GLU A 33 -17.15 -4.67 -6.40
N SER A 34 -16.44 -3.62 -6.79
CA SER A 34 -15.49 -3.68 -7.90
C SER A 34 -14.23 -4.43 -7.47
N TYR A 35 -13.68 -5.28 -8.32
CA TYR A 35 -12.42 -6.00 -8.09
C TYR A 35 -11.50 -5.77 -9.29
N GLY A 36 -10.32 -5.19 -9.08
CA GLY A 36 -9.46 -4.81 -10.19
C GLY A 36 -8.06 -4.37 -9.80
N THR A 37 -7.22 -4.16 -10.83
CA THR A 37 -5.90 -3.54 -10.69
C THR A 37 -5.95 -2.00 -10.69
N THR A 38 -7.16 -1.45 -10.74
CA THR A 38 -7.44 -0.01 -10.68
C THR A 38 -8.72 0.23 -9.89
N LEU A 39 -8.78 1.37 -9.20
CA LEU A 39 -10.03 1.84 -8.58
C LEU A 39 -10.95 2.48 -9.63
N PRO A 40 -12.29 2.45 -9.43
CA PRO A 40 -13.23 3.12 -10.32
C PRO A 40 -12.88 4.59 -10.55
N ALA A 41 -13.01 5.06 -11.80
CA ALA A 41 -12.65 6.43 -12.19
C ALA A 41 -13.75 7.47 -11.87
N SER A 42 -14.98 7.03 -11.63
CA SER A 42 -16.12 7.90 -11.31
C SER A 42 -16.99 7.27 -10.22
N PRO A 43 -16.44 7.07 -9.01
CA PRO A 43 -17.18 6.48 -7.90
C PRO A 43 -18.22 7.45 -7.34
N ALA A 44 -19.37 6.90 -6.93
CA ALA A 44 -20.32 7.57 -6.06
C ALA A 44 -19.88 7.46 -4.59
N ASP A 45 -20.43 8.33 -3.74
CA ASP A 45 -20.20 8.24 -2.30
C ASP A 45 -20.64 6.88 -1.76
N GLY A 46 -19.78 6.24 -0.97
CA GLY A 46 -20.02 4.92 -0.40
C GLY A 46 -19.65 3.74 -1.29
N ASP A 47 -19.24 3.95 -2.55
CA ASP A 47 -18.79 2.87 -3.42
C ASP A 47 -17.63 2.08 -2.80
N VAL A 48 -17.64 0.76 -2.97
CA VAL A 48 -16.62 -0.15 -2.42
C VAL A 48 -15.87 -0.85 -3.55
N ALA A 49 -14.55 -0.92 -3.43
CA ALA A 49 -13.68 -1.60 -4.39
C ALA A 49 -12.51 -2.31 -3.72
N VAL A 50 -12.11 -3.47 -4.27
CA VAL A 50 -10.87 -4.18 -3.96
C VAL A 50 -9.83 -3.88 -5.04
N LEU A 51 -8.71 -3.31 -4.63
CA LEU A 51 -7.51 -3.12 -5.44
C LEU A 51 -6.54 -4.28 -5.24
N VAL A 52 -6.07 -4.88 -6.34
CA VAL A 52 -5.09 -5.97 -6.34
C VAL A 52 -3.96 -5.70 -7.34
N ASP A 53 -2.82 -6.36 -7.18
CA ASP A 53 -1.74 -6.34 -8.17
C ASP A 53 -1.98 -7.27 -9.37
N SER A 54 -2.72 -8.36 -9.18
CA SER A 54 -3.00 -9.37 -10.20
C SER A 54 -4.41 -9.92 -10.06
N LEU A 55 -5.11 -10.07 -11.19
CA LEU A 55 -6.45 -10.66 -11.23
C LEU A 55 -6.46 -12.18 -11.11
N THR A 56 -5.31 -12.83 -11.30
CA THR A 56 -5.20 -14.30 -11.33
C THR A 56 -4.47 -14.85 -10.11
N ALA A 57 -3.53 -14.11 -9.56
CA ALA A 57 -2.73 -14.50 -8.40
C ALA A 57 -2.34 -13.26 -7.58
N PRO A 58 -3.30 -12.64 -6.88
CA PRO A 58 -3.04 -11.43 -6.10
C PRO A 58 -2.06 -11.71 -4.95
N THR A 59 -1.02 -10.89 -4.83
CA THR A 59 -0.10 -10.92 -3.67
C THR A 59 -0.53 -9.95 -2.57
N TYR A 60 -1.33 -8.94 -2.92
CA TYR A 60 -2.06 -8.10 -1.98
C TYR A 60 -3.48 -7.86 -2.45
N GLN A 61 -4.35 -7.55 -1.50
CA GLN A 61 -5.74 -7.20 -1.77
C GLN A 61 -6.18 -6.14 -0.77
N TRP A 62 -6.53 -4.95 -1.25
CA TRP A 62 -6.90 -3.83 -0.39
C TRP A 62 -8.32 -3.40 -0.68
N ARG A 63 -9.15 -3.38 0.35
CA ARG A 63 -10.54 -2.98 0.25
C ARG A 63 -10.69 -1.51 0.60
N PHE A 64 -11.42 -0.77 -0.21
CA PHE A 64 -11.61 0.67 -0.03
C PHE A 64 -13.09 1.05 -0.06
N ARG A 65 -13.43 2.16 0.59
CA ARG A 65 -14.68 2.90 0.41
C ARG A 65 -14.38 4.30 -0.13
N TYR A 66 -15.12 4.75 -1.12
CA TYR A 66 -15.04 6.13 -1.59
C TYR A 66 -15.85 7.06 -0.66
N ASN A 67 -15.21 8.13 -0.18
CA ASN A 67 -15.85 9.17 0.62
C ASN A 67 -15.83 10.50 -0.15
N ALA A 68 -16.92 10.79 -0.86
CA ALA A 68 -17.05 11.99 -1.67
C ALA A 68 -17.00 13.28 -0.82
N GLY A 69 -17.48 13.20 0.42
CA GLY A 69 -17.49 14.28 1.40
C GLY A 69 -16.13 14.56 2.07
N SER A 70 -15.12 13.71 1.86
CA SER A 70 -13.77 13.95 2.37
C SER A 70 -13.16 15.20 1.75
N SER A 71 -12.50 16.03 2.57
CA SER A 71 -11.71 17.18 2.14
C SER A 71 -10.30 16.80 1.66
N ALA A 72 -9.90 15.53 1.84
CA ALA A 72 -8.64 15.03 1.29
C ALA A 72 -8.76 14.80 -0.23
N ALA A 73 -7.64 14.97 -0.95
CA ALA A 73 -7.55 14.58 -2.36
C ALA A 73 -7.64 13.05 -2.54
N ASP A 74 -7.10 12.32 -1.55
CA ASP A 74 -7.10 10.86 -1.49
C ASP A 74 -8.40 10.35 -0.84
N LYS A 75 -9.47 10.25 -1.65
CA LYS A 75 -10.86 10.01 -1.16
C LYS A 75 -11.24 8.54 -0.99
N TRP A 76 -10.42 7.61 -1.49
CA TRP A 76 -10.60 6.19 -1.21
C TRP A 76 -9.98 5.86 0.13
N GLU A 77 -10.80 5.52 1.11
CA GLU A 77 -10.39 5.17 2.46
C GLU A 77 -10.23 3.65 2.56
N CYS A 78 -9.05 3.20 3.02
CA CYS A 78 -8.79 1.78 3.19
C CYS A 78 -9.61 1.23 4.35
N LEU A 79 -10.39 0.18 4.09
CA LEU A 79 -11.19 -0.54 5.07
C LEU A 79 -10.46 -1.76 5.64
N GLY A 80 -9.39 -2.22 5.00
CA GLY A 80 -8.72 -3.46 5.37
C GLY A 80 -8.13 -4.21 4.18
N GLY A 81 -7.64 -5.42 4.47
CA GLY A 81 -7.19 -6.36 3.45
C GLY A 81 -5.87 -7.04 3.77
N VAL A 82 -5.31 -7.70 2.75
CA VAL A 82 -3.99 -8.32 2.83
C VAL A 82 -2.95 -7.26 2.46
N PRO A 83 -2.02 -6.89 3.36
CA PRO A 83 -0.99 -5.90 3.07
C PRO A 83 -0.06 -6.43 1.98
N ALA A 84 0.51 -5.52 1.20
CA ALA A 84 1.57 -5.91 0.29
C ALA A 84 2.84 -6.20 1.09
N LYS A 85 3.46 -7.33 0.80
CA LYS A 85 4.63 -7.84 1.52
C LYS A 85 5.76 -8.06 0.53
N VAL A 86 6.92 -7.51 0.85
CA VAL A 86 8.17 -7.81 0.16
C VAL A 86 9.24 -8.21 1.16
N SER A 87 10.19 -9.01 0.70
CA SER A 87 11.33 -9.44 1.50
C SER A 87 12.62 -9.06 0.76
N GLY A 88 13.49 -8.36 1.48
CA GLY A 88 14.80 -7.98 0.98
C GLY A 88 15.80 -9.15 1.04
N ALA A 89 16.66 -9.24 0.04
CA ALA A 89 17.82 -10.12 0.06
C ALA A 89 18.82 -9.71 1.15
N THR A 90 19.80 -10.58 1.44
CA THR A 90 20.92 -10.22 2.32
C THR A 90 21.66 -8.99 1.77
N LEU A 91 21.90 -8.02 2.64
CA LEU A 91 22.57 -6.76 2.34
C LEU A 91 23.82 -6.65 3.21
N THR A 92 25.01 -6.51 2.62
CA THR A 92 26.23 -6.22 3.38
C THR A 92 26.72 -4.81 3.04
N VAL A 93 26.94 -3.98 4.06
CA VAL A 93 27.33 -2.56 3.90
C VAL A 93 28.49 -2.22 4.81
N ALA A 94 29.39 -1.36 4.34
CA ALA A 94 30.47 -0.76 5.11
C ALA A 94 30.41 0.77 4.93
N SER A 95 29.24 1.34 5.24
CA SER A 95 28.90 2.73 4.93
C SER A 95 27.94 3.31 5.96
N THR A 96 28.09 4.61 6.21
CA THR A 96 27.15 5.42 7.00
C THR A 96 26.00 6.00 6.17
N THR A 97 26.02 5.77 4.85
CA THR A 97 24.94 6.16 3.93
C THR A 97 24.01 4.98 3.68
N ALA A 98 22.70 5.25 3.68
CA ALA A 98 21.66 4.25 3.47
C ALA A 98 21.85 3.55 2.12
N THR A 99 21.89 2.22 2.15
CA THR A 99 21.98 1.37 0.96
C THR A 99 20.71 0.53 0.86
N ASP A 100 20.06 0.55 -0.30
CA ASP A 100 18.79 -0.15 -0.51
C ASP A 100 18.95 -1.67 -0.47
N TYR A 101 17.93 -2.36 0.03
CA TYR A 101 17.83 -3.82 -0.13
C TYR A 101 17.36 -4.17 -1.54
N THR A 102 18.06 -5.08 -2.20
CA THR A 102 17.52 -5.74 -3.39
C THR A 102 16.25 -6.52 -3.01
N GLY A 103 15.13 -6.25 -3.69
CA GLY A 103 13.83 -6.88 -3.41
C GLY A 103 13.07 -6.32 -2.19
N GLY A 104 13.68 -5.41 -1.42
CA GLY A 104 13.06 -4.78 -0.25
C GLY A 104 12.20 -3.55 -0.58
N SER A 105 11.59 -3.50 -1.77
CA SER A 105 10.86 -2.34 -2.26
C SER A 105 9.51 -2.71 -2.87
N ILE A 106 8.52 -1.84 -2.67
CA ILE A 106 7.24 -1.87 -3.37
C ILE A 106 6.99 -0.55 -4.10
N THR A 107 6.49 -0.65 -5.32
CA THR A 107 6.00 0.48 -6.09
C THR A 107 4.53 0.71 -5.76
N VAL A 108 4.17 1.91 -5.30
CA VAL A 108 2.77 2.16 -4.91
C VAL A 108 1.86 2.31 -6.14
N PRO A 109 0.70 1.63 -6.19
CA PRO A 109 -0.16 1.63 -7.38
C PRO A 109 -0.96 2.93 -7.54
N ARG A 110 -1.16 3.67 -6.45
CA ARG A 110 -1.93 4.93 -6.42
C ARG A 110 -1.18 5.98 -5.62
N GLN A 111 -1.48 7.25 -5.87
CA GLN A 111 -1.08 8.30 -4.96
C GLN A 111 -1.81 8.11 -3.64
N GLY A 112 -1.14 8.32 -2.52
CA GLY A 112 -1.79 8.22 -1.23
C GLY A 112 -0.85 8.10 -0.05
N VAL A 113 -1.47 7.87 1.10
CA VAL A 113 -0.82 7.69 2.40
C VAL A 113 -0.80 6.21 2.74
N TYR A 114 0.36 5.72 3.19
CA TYR A 114 0.58 4.31 3.46
C TYR A 114 1.14 4.11 4.88
N ASP A 115 0.59 3.15 5.59
CA ASP A 115 1.16 2.60 6.81
C ASP A 115 2.13 1.48 6.45
N CYS A 116 3.33 1.58 7.02
CA CYS A 116 4.45 0.71 6.72
C CYS A 116 4.96 0.07 7.99
N ARG A 117 5.21 -1.24 7.93
CA ARG A 117 5.92 -1.99 8.96
C ARG A 117 7.12 -2.65 8.32
N PHE A 118 8.28 -2.48 8.95
CA PHE A 118 9.53 -2.98 8.41
C PHE A 118 10.41 -3.56 9.51
N GLY A 119 11.39 -4.36 9.12
CA GLY A 119 12.37 -4.90 10.03
C GLY A 119 13.41 -5.75 9.33
N ALA A 120 14.48 -6.05 10.05
CA ALA A 120 15.56 -6.93 9.60
C ALA A 120 16.35 -7.44 10.81
N ASN A 121 17.05 -8.55 10.60
CA ASN A 121 18.17 -8.95 11.43
C ASN A 121 19.42 -8.24 10.92
N ALA A 122 20.36 -7.96 11.82
CA ALA A 122 21.64 -7.41 11.44
C ALA A 122 22.76 -7.87 12.34
N THR A 123 23.89 -8.19 11.71
CA THR A 123 25.13 -8.60 12.35
C THR A 123 26.25 -7.61 12.03
N ASN A 124 27.23 -7.45 12.92
CA ASN A 124 28.42 -6.62 12.67
C ASN A 124 29.66 -7.36 13.19
N THR A 125 30.80 -7.16 12.53
CA THR A 125 32.11 -7.67 12.96
C THR A 125 32.72 -6.89 14.14
N GLY A 126 32.05 -5.85 14.66
CA GLY A 126 32.42 -5.07 15.85
C GLY A 126 31.24 -4.39 16.59
N SER A 127 31.52 -3.63 17.66
CA SER A 127 30.54 -2.91 18.49
C SER A 127 30.08 -1.57 17.88
N GLY A 128 29.58 -1.62 16.64
CA GLY A 128 29.02 -0.46 15.92
C GLY A 128 27.48 -0.42 15.90
N ALA A 129 26.92 0.79 15.99
CA ALA A 129 25.48 1.00 15.78
C ALA A 129 25.09 0.60 14.35
N LYS A 130 23.88 0.06 14.18
CA LYS A 130 23.31 -0.31 12.89
C LYS A 130 21.96 0.37 12.74
N TYR A 131 21.62 0.78 11.52
CA TYR A 131 20.39 1.49 11.25
C TYR A 131 19.65 0.84 10.08
N LEU A 132 18.35 0.70 10.26
CA LEU A 132 17.42 0.30 9.23
C LEU A 132 16.52 1.49 8.91
N ASP A 133 16.52 1.94 7.68
CA ASP A 133 15.75 3.09 7.23
C ASP A 133 14.55 2.62 6.40
N LEU A 134 13.39 3.22 6.65
CA LEU A 134 12.25 3.20 5.75
C LEU A 134 12.30 4.46 4.90
N ILE A 135 12.33 4.28 3.58
CA ILE A 135 12.42 5.36 2.60
C ILE A 135 11.17 5.31 1.71
N ALA A 136 10.50 6.45 1.53
CA ALA A 136 9.36 6.60 0.63
C ALA A 136 9.60 7.80 -0.30
N ALA A 137 9.39 7.62 -1.60
CA ALA A 137 9.61 8.66 -2.61
C ALA A 137 10.98 9.36 -2.49
N GLY A 138 12.03 8.58 -2.21
CA GLY A 138 13.41 9.06 -2.05
C GLY A 138 13.71 9.76 -0.72
N THR A 139 12.75 9.90 0.20
CA THR A 139 12.92 10.54 1.50
C THR A 139 12.88 9.53 2.63
N THR A 140 13.78 9.63 3.60
CA THR A 140 13.74 8.83 4.83
C THR A 140 12.51 9.20 5.65
N VAL A 141 11.59 8.26 5.79
CA VAL A 141 10.38 8.39 6.60
C VAL A 141 10.68 8.05 8.05
N LYS A 142 11.50 7.02 8.30
CA LYS A 142 11.88 6.59 9.65
C LYS A 142 13.23 5.89 9.64
N THR A 143 14.02 6.16 10.67
CA THR A 143 15.23 5.41 11.00
C THR A 143 14.98 4.58 12.25
N GLN A 144 15.23 3.27 12.16
CA GLN A 144 15.25 2.36 13.29
C GLN A 144 16.70 2.09 13.70
N THR A 145 17.08 2.58 14.89
CA THR A 145 18.36 2.23 15.52
C THR A 145 18.29 0.80 16.06
N MET A 146 19.32 0.01 15.78
CA MET A 146 19.45 -1.37 16.25
C MET A 146 20.48 -1.44 17.39
N GLY A 147 20.42 -2.53 18.17
CA GLY A 147 21.30 -2.73 19.33
C GLY A 147 22.79 -2.75 18.95
N ASN A 148 23.61 -2.22 19.86
CA ASN A 148 25.07 -2.24 19.72
C ASN A 148 25.66 -3.59 20.18
N ARG A 149 25.24 -4.67 19.51
CA ARG A 149 25.66 -6.04 19.75
C ARG A 149 26.00 -6.71 18.42
N ALA A 150 26.76 -7.81 18.49
CA ALA A 150 27.16 -8.61 17.33
C ALA A 150 25.94 -8.98 16.47
N ASP A 151 24.85 -9.43 17.11
CA ASP A 151 23.57 -9.71 16.45
C ASP A 151 22.46 -8.84 17.03
N SER A 152 21.57 -8.33 16.19
CA SER A 152 20.44 -7.52 16.62
C SER A 152 19.27 -7.64 15.66
N PHE A 153 18.05 -7.63 16.19
CA PHE A 153 16.84 -7.45 15.43
C PHE A 153 16.33 -6.01 15.61
N GLY A 154 15.81 -5.44 14.53
CA GLY A 154 15.27 -4.09 14.53
C GLY A 154 14.01 -4.06 13.68
N SER A 155 12.93 -3.54 14.25
CA SER A 155 11.67 -3.34 13.55
C SER A 155 11.10 -1.97 13.85
N GLY A 156 10.41 -1.39 12.87
CA GLY A 156 9.73 -0.12 13.02
C GLY A 156 8.41 -0.08 12.26
N GLU A 157 7.58 0.86 12.67
CA GLU A 157 6.33 1.21 12.01
C GLU A 157 6.31 2.72 11.77
N ALA A 158 5.82 3.14 10.60
CA ALA A 158 5.68 4.54 10.24
C ALA A 158 4.58 4.73 9.18
N ARG A 159 4.01 5.92 9.17
CA ARG A 159 3.07 6.39 8.14
C ARG A 159 3.80 7.32 7.18
N THR A 160 3.62 7.14 5.88
CA THR A 160 4.18 8.06 4.88
C THR A 160 3.40 9.38 4.84
N ALA A 161 4.00 10.43 4.26
CA ALA A 161 3.19 11.49 3.67
C ALA A 161 2.39 10.96 2.46
N SER A 162 1.51 11.77 1.87
CA SER A 162 0.93 11.38 0.57
C SER A 162 2.05 11.37 -0.48
N ILE A 163 2.29 10.21 -1.09
CA ILE A 163 3.32 10.00 -2.11
C ILE A 163 2.67 9.72 -3.45
N ALA A 164 3.30 10.12 -4.55
CA ALA A 164 2.76 9.92 -5.90
C ALA A 164 2.68 8.44 -6.28
N ALA A 165 1.74 8.09 -7.17
CA ALA A 165 1.72 6.78 -7.81
C ALA A 165 3.08 6.47 -8.47
N ALA A 166 3.44 5.19 -8.55
CA ALA A 166 4.74 4.71 -9.02
C ALA A 166 5.96 5.08 -8.16
N SER A 167 5.78 5.81 -7.04
CA SER A 167 6.85 6.00 -6.06
C SER A 167 7.20 4.68 -5.36
N ALA A 168 8.46 4.50 -5.02
CA ALA A 168 8.90 3.37 -4.21
C ALA A 168 8.76 3.67 -2.71
N ILE A 169 8.26 2.68 -1.97
CA ILE A 169 8.50 2.52 -0.53
C ILE A 169 9.49 1.37 -0.39
N LYS A 170 10.59 1.58 0.32
CA LYS A 170 11.69 0.61 0.41
C LYS A 170 12.37 0.64 1.76
N ILE A 171 13.04 -0.46 2.08
CA ILE A 171 13.95 -0.56 3.22
C ILE A 171 15.40 -0.41 2.77
N ALA A 172 16.22 0.22 3.61
CA ALA A 172 17.64 0.42 3.39
C ALA A 172 18.43 0.18 4.69
N GLY A 173 19.65 -0.33 4.59
CA GLY A 173 20.54 -0.58 5.72
C GLY A 173 21.78 0.31 5.68
N ARG A 174 22.32 0.67 6.86
CA ARG A 174 23.60 1.35 7.02
C ARG A 174 24.22 1.11 8.39
N GLY A 175 25.54 1.21 8.47
CA GLY A 175 26.27 1.26 9.74
C GLY A 175 26.26 2.66 10.35
N GLY A 176 26.66 2.76 11.62
CA GLY A 176 27.03 4.03 12.26
C GLY A 176 28.46 4.47 11.98
N ASP A 177 29.25 3.57 11.42
CA ASP A 177 30.61 3.80 10.96
C ASP A 177 30.86 2.99 9.67
N ALA A 178 32.12 2.94 9.22
CA ALA A 178 32.52 2.20 8.04
C ALA A 178 32.81 0.70 8.31
N THR A 179 32.49 0.19 9.50
CA THR A 179 32.62 -1.24 9.79
C THR A 179 31.54 -2.03 9.07
N SER A 180 31.89 -3.22 8.57
CA SER A 180 30.96 -4.06 7.84
C SER A 180 29.80 -4.50 8.74
N SER A 181 28.59 -4.19 8.30
CA SER A 181 27.33 -4.68 8.86
C SER A 181 26.61 -5.50 7.81
N THR A 182 26.19 -6.71 8.17
CA THR A 182 25.35 -7.55 7.32
C THR A 182 23.93 -7.51 7.85
N PHE A 183 22.97 -7.31 6.96
CA PHE A 183 21.57 -7.39 7.27
C PHE A 183 20.91 -8.50 6.48
N ASP A 184 20.01 -9.23 7.11
CA ASP A 184 19.31 -10.35 6.52
C ASP A 184 17.84 -10.36 6.98
N SER A 185 17.05 -11.22 6.33
CA SER A 185 15.64 -11.41 6.68
C SER A 185 14.83 -10.08 6.66
N GLY A 186 15.24 -9.15 5.79
CA GLY A 186 14.59 -7.86 5.64
C GLY A 186 13.15 -8.02 5.16
N TYR A 187 12.21 -7.35 5.81
CA TYR A 187 10.80 -7.38 5.41
C TYR A 187 10.21 -5.98 5.39
N LEU A 188 9.23 -5.81 4.51
CA LEU A 188 8.40 -4.62 4.41
C LEU A 188 6.96 -5.04 4.16
N PHE A 189 6.07 -4.58 5.02
CA PHE A 189 4.62 -4.64 4.84
C PHE A 189 4.11 -3.22 4.59
N VAL A 190 3.25 -3.07 3.59
CA VAL A 190 2.63 -1.80 3.22
C VAL A 190 1.13 -1.98 3.11
N MET A 191 0.41 -1.09 3.79
CA MET A 191 -1.04 -1.01 3.73
C MET A 191 -1.45 0.45 3.45
N PRO A 192 -2.34 0.70 2.49
CA PRO A 192 -2.85 2.04 2.27
C PRO A 192 -3.71 2.47 3.47
N VAL A 193 -3.69 3.75 3.77
CA VAL A 193 -4.64 4.42 4.66
C VAL A 193 -5.71 5.10 3.82
N ARG A 194 -5.26 5.85 2.82
CA ARG A 194 -6.11 6.49 1.81
C ARG A 194 -5.35 6.66 0.51
N VAL A 195 -6.06 6.60 -0.60
CA VAL A 195 -5.51 6.82 -1.94
C VAL A 195 -6.43 7.68 -2.77
N SER A 196 -5.89 8.36 -3.78
CA SER A 196 -6.69 9.02 -4.81
C SER A 196 -7.45 8.02 -5.64
#